data_AF-T1SGX5-F1
#
_entry.id   AF-T1SGX5-F1
#
_cell.length_a   1.000
_cell.length_b   1.000
_cell.length_c   1.000
_cell.angle_alpha   90.00
_cell.angle_beta   90.00
_cell.angle_gamma   90.00
#
_symmetry.space_group_name_H-M   'P 1'
#
loop_
_entity.id
_entity.type
_entity.pdbx_description
1 polymer ?
#
loop_
_entity_poly.entity_id
_entity_poly.type
_entity_poly.pdbx_seq_one_letter_code
_entity_poly.pdbx_strand_id
1 'polypeptide(L)'
;NGAKTAVLLGFIADSSAFAFLAFISEGWLVFPVLILLAGGGIALPALQGVMSIQTKSHQQGALQGLLVSLTNATGVIGPLLFAVIYNHSLPIWDGWIWIIGLAFYCIIILLSMTFML
;
A
#
# COMPACT_ATOMS: atom_id res chain seq x y z
N ASN A 1 -7.27 -18.83 -3.52
CA ASN A 1 -8.25 -17.82 -3.98
C ASN A 1 -8.51 -16.74 -2.94
N GLY A 2 -8.96 -17.07 -1.72
CA GLY A 2 -9.24 -16.05 -0.68
C GLY A 2 -8.10 -15.08 -0.36
N ALA A 3 -6.85 -15.56 -0.22
CA ALA A 3 -5.71 -14.68 0.05
C ALA A 3 -5.40 -13.71 -1.10
N LYS A 4 -5.45 -14.17 -2.37
CA LYS A 4 -5.28 -13.30 -3.55
C LYS A 4 -6.38 -12.22 -3.60
N THR A 5 -7.62 -12.58 -3.29
CA THR A 5 -8.73 -11.63 -3.19
C THR A 5 -8.51 -10.61 -2.07
N ALA A 6 -8.03 -11.05 -0.90
CA ALA A 6 -7.73 -10.14 0.21
C ALA A 6 -6.63 -9.12 -0.14
N VAL A 7 -5.60 -9.54 -0.89
CA VAL A 7 -4.58 -8.62 -1.42
C VAL A 7 -5.21 -7.54 -2.30
N LEU A 8 -6.01 -7.92 -3.30
CA LEU A 8 -6.65 -6.97 -4.20
C LEU A 8 -7.61 -6.04 -3.47
N LEU A 9 -8.43 -6.57 -2.55
CA LEU A 9 -9.36 -5.75 -1.77
C LEU A 9 -8.63 -4.74 -0.89
N GLY A 10 -7.53 -5.12 -0.24
CA GLY A 10 -6.74 -4.19 0.55
C GLY A 10 -6.13 -3.07 -0.30
N PHE A 11 -5.55 -3.39 -1.46
CA PHE A 11 -5.02 -2.36 -2.36
C PHE A 11 -6.10 -1.42 -2.93
N ILE A 12 -7.30 -1.94 -3.22
CA ILE A 12 -8.45 -1.12 -3.65
C ILE A 12 -8.92 -0.21 -2.52
N ALA A 13 -8.93 -0.71 -1.27
CA ALA A 13 -9.29 0.08 -0.10
C ALA A 13 -8.30 1.23 0.12
N ASP A 14 -6.99 0.97 0.07
CA ASP A 14 -5.94 2.00 0.17
C ASP A 14 -6.02 2.99 -1.00
N SER A 15 -6.24 2.52 -2.22
CA SER A 15 -6.45 3.42 -3.39
C SER A 15 -7.63 4.36 -3.16
N SER A 16 -8.76 3.82 -2.69
CA SER A 16 -9.95 4.60 -2.39
C SER A 16 -9.68 5.60 -1.28
N ALA A 17 -8.93 5.20 -0.24
CA ALA A 17 -8.53 6.08 0.85
C ALA A 17 -7.68 7.25 0.34
N PHE A 18 -6.67 6.99 -0.51
CA PHE A 18 -5.84 8.05 -1.11
C PHE A 18 -6.65 8.99 -2.00
N ALA A 19 -7.60 8.45 -2.77
CA ALA A 19 -8.51 9.28 -3.57
C ALA A 19 -9.33 10.22 -2.67
N PHE A 20 -9.87 9.74 -1.54
CA PHE A 20 -10.60 10.60 -0.61
C PHE A 20 -9.68 11.60 0.10
N LEU A 21 -8.53 11.17 0.62
CA LEU A 21 -7.55 12.03 1.29
C LEU A 21 -7.10 13.20 0.41
N ALA A 22 -6.99 12.99 -0.90
CA ALA A 22 -6.64 14.04 -1.85
C ALA A 22 -7.60 15.24 -1.80
N PHE A 23 -8.89 15.01 -1.52
CA PHE A 23 -9.95 16.02 -1.60
C PHE A 23 -10.61 16.32 -0.25
N ILE A 24 -10.02 15.92 0.88
CA ILE A 24 -10.54 16.26 2.20
C ILE A 24 -10.48 17.78 2.39
N SER A 25 -11.64 18.38 2.68
CA SER A 25 -11.77 19.81 3.02
C SER A 25 -11.95 20.05 4.51
N GLU A 26 -12.44 19.05 5.25
CA GLU A 26 -12.80 19.16 6.66
C GLU A 26 -12.19 18.00 7.46
N GLY A 27 -11.58 18.29 8.61
CA GLY A 27 -10.83 17.31 9.38
C GLY A 27 -11.63 16.08 9.83
N TRP A 28 -12.94 16.20 10.02
CA TRP A 28 -13.78 15.05 10.40
C TRP A 28 -13.94 14.02 9.28
N LEU A 29 -13.73 14.40 8.01
CA LEU A 29 -13.78 13.48 6.88
C LEU A 29 -12.64 12.45 6.91
N VAL A 30 -11.60 12.67 7.72
CA VAL A 30 -10.51 11.70 7.91
C VAL A 30 -11.00 10.42 8.59
N PHE A 31 -11.94 10.52 9.55
CA PHE A 31 -12.42 9.36 10.32
C PHE A 31 -13.02 8.24 9.47
N PRO A 32 -13.97 8.49 8.54
CA PRO A 32 -14.45 7.43 7.66
C PRO A 32 -13.35 6.90 6.72
N VAL A 33 -12.38 7.73 6.32
CA VAL A 33 -11.26 7.29 5.48
C VAL A 33 -10.31 6.35 6.23
N LEU A 34 -10.15 6.51 7.54
CA LEU A 34 -9.38 5.56 8.36
C LEU A 34 -9.93 4.13 8.32
N ILE A 35 -11.24 3.95 8.10
CA ILE A 35 -11.85 2.63 7.93
C ILE A 35 -11.31 1.96 6.66
N LEU A 36 -11.14 2.73 5.58
CA LEU A 36 -10.56 2.24 4.32
C LEU A 36 -9.08 1.89 4.51
N LEU A 37 -8.29 2.77 5.14
CA LEU A 37 -6.87 2.48 5.46
C LEU A 37 -6.73 1.25 6.36
N ALA A 38 -7.59 1.10 7.37
CA ALA A 38 -7.58 -0.08 8.23
C ALA A 38 -7.90 -1.36 7.43
N GLY A 39 -8.83 -1.27 6.48
CA GLY A 39 -9.11 -2.34 5.52
C GLY A 39 -7.91 -2.68 4.63
N GLY A 40 -7.14 -1.67 4.20
CA GLY A 40 -5.90 -1.84 3.44
C GLY A 40 -4.84 -2.69 4.16
N GLY A 41 -4.80 -2.62 5.49
CA GLY A 41 -3.85 -3.35 6.34
C GLY A 41 -3.86 -4.87 6.18
N ILE A 42 -4.90 -5.46 5.58
CA ILE A 42 -4.95 -6.92 5.31
C ILE A 42 -4.10 -7.33 4.09
N ALA A 43 -3.74 -6.40 3.20
CA ALA A 43 -3.08 -6.72 1.94
C ALA A 43 -1.70 -7.36 2.16
N LEU A 44 -0.90 -6.79 3.06
CA LEU A 44 0.46 -7.25 3.33
C LEU A 44 0.52 -8.69 3.88
N PRO A 45 -0.16 -9.06 4.98
CA PRO A 45 -0.15 -10.44 5.47
C PRO A 45 -0.75 -11.43 4.45
N ALA A 46 -1.78 -11.02 3.69
CA ALA A 46 -2.34 -11.85 2.63
C ALA A 46 -1.32 -12.11 1.50
N LEU A 47 -0.56 -11.08 1.11
CA LEU A 47 0.50 -11.17 0.09
C LEU A 47 1.63 -12.08 0.57
N GLN A 48 2.06 -11.93 1.83
CA GLN A 48 3.05 -12.81 2.45
C GLN A 48 2.57 -14.27 2.45
N GLY A 49 1.29 -14.52 2.74
CA GLY A 49 0.70 -15.85 2.63
C GLY A 49 0.73 -16.42 1.21
N VAL A 50 0.35 -15.62 0.20
CA VAL A 50 0.40 -16.02 -1.21
C VAL A 50 1.82 -16.38 -1.66
N MET A 51 2.84 -15.61 -1.24
CA MET A 51 4.25 -15.89 -1.56
C MET A 51 4.79 -17.11 -0.82
N SER A 52 4.42 -17.28 0.45
CA SER A 52 4.85 -18.42 1.26
C SER A 52 4.31 -19.74 0.70
N ILE A 53 3.04 -19.81 0.27
CA ILE A 53 2.46 -21.02 -0.34
C ILE A 53 3.22 -21.44 -1.62
N GLN A 54 3.74 -20.49 -2.39
CA GLN A 54 4.47 -20.75 -3.63
C GLN A 54 5.96 -21.08 -3.41
N THR A 55 6.47 -20.90 -2.19
CA THR A 55 7.88 -21.06 -1.87
C THR A 55 8.12 -22.42 -1.19
N LYS A 56 9.20 -23.12 -1.57
CA LYS A 56 9.56 -24.41 -0.97
C LYS A 56 9.93 -24.22 0.52
N SER A 57 9.65 -25.22 1.36
CA SER A 57 9.88 -25.16 2.81
C SER A 57 11.31 -24.73 3.19
N HIS A 58 12.34 -25.25 2.51
CA HIS A 58 13.74 -24.91 2.77
C HIS A 58 14.14 -23.49 2.34
N GLN A 59 13.29 -22.78 1.58
CA GLN A 59 13.53 -21.40 1.10
C GLN A 59 12.71 -20.37 1.88
N GLN A 60 11.82 -20.79 2.79
CA GLN A 60 10.96 -19.88 3.57
C GLN A 60 11.77 -18.91 4.42
N GLY A 61 12.87 -19.37 5.03
CA GLY A 61 13.77 -18.49 5.80
C GLY A 61 14.39 -17.38 4.95
N ALA A 62 14.78 -17.70 3.70
CA ALA A 62 15.30 -16.72 2.76
C ALA A 62 14.21 -15.72 2.30
N LEU A 63 13.01 -16.22 1.99
CA LEU A 63 11.86 -15.36 1.66
C LEU A 63 11.54 -14.39 2.80
N GLN A 64 11.44 -14.87 4.04
CA GLN A 64 11.13 -14.01 5.18
C GLN A 64 12.27 -13.02 5.48
N GLY A 65 13.53 -13.45 5.33
CA GLY A 65 14.68 -12.54 5.39
C GLY A 65 14.56 -11.40 4.39
N LEU A 66 14.23 -11.70 3.13
CA LEU A 66 14.02 -10.70 2.08
C LEU A 66 12.86 -9.74 2.42
N LEU A 67 11.72 -10.27 2.88
CA LEU A 67 10.56 -9.44 3.25
C LEU A 67 10.86 -8.51 4.43
N VAL A 68 11.59 -8.99 5.44
CA VAL A 68 12.02 -8.16 6.57
C VAL A 68 13.01 -7.08 6.11
N SER A 69 14.00 -7.44 5.29
CA SER A 69 14.94 -6.47 4.72
C SER A 69 14.25 -5.39 3.89
N LEU A 70 13.29 -5.77 3.05
CA LEU A 70 12.48 -4.83 2.27
C LEU A 70 11.65 -3.92 3.19
N THR A 71 10.99 -4.48 4.20
CA THR A 71 10.22 -3.71 5.18
C THR A 71 11.10 -2.67 5.87
N ASN A 72 12.28 -3.07 6.37
CA ASN A 72 13.23 -2.17 7.00
C ASN A 72 13.74 -1.08 6.04
N ALA A 73 14.08 -1.45 4.81
CA ALA A 73 14.51 -0.49 3.79
C ALA A 73 13.41 0.54 3.50
N THR A 74 12.18 0.08 3.28
CA THR A 74 11.03 0.97 3.05
C THR A 74 10.68 1.80 4.29
N GLY A 75 10.94 1.31 5.49
CA GLY A 75 10.72 2.04 6.75
C GLY A 75 11.66 3.25 6.90
N VAL A 76 12.80 3.26 6.21
CA VAL A 76 13.72 4.42 6.16
C VAL A 76 13.44 5.27 4.92
N ILE A 77 13.39 4.64 3.74
CA ILE A 77 13.28 5.33 2.46
C ILE A 77 11.89 5.99 2.31
N GLY A 78 10.83 5.30 2.72
CA GLY A 78 9.45 5.75 2.58
C GLY A 78 9.18 7.11 3.23
N PRO A 79 9.44 7.30 4.54
CA PRO A 79 9.25 8.58 5.21
C PRO A 79 10.09 9.71 4.62
N LEU A 80 11.34 9.43 4.19
CA LEU A 80 12.21 10.43 3.58
C LEU A 80 11.67 10.87 2.21
N LEU A 81 11.28 9.93 1.35
CA LEU A 81 10.65 10.24 0.07
C LEU A 81 9.33 10.99 0.25
N PHE A 82 8.49 10.55 1.18
CA PHE A 82 7.24 11.23 1.50
C PHE A 82 7.50 12.68 1.91
N ALA A 83 8.44 12.92 2.82
CA ALA A 83 8.75 14.27 3.30
C ALA A 83 9.24 15.20 2.18
N VAL A 84 10.11 14.70 1.29
CA VAL A 84 10.61 15.49 0.15
C VAL A 84 9.48 15.84 -0.83
N ILE A 85 8.66 14.84 -1.21
CA ILE A 85 7.55 15.05 -2.14
C ILE A 85 6.52 15.99 -1.53
N TYR A 86 6.13 15.74 -0.28
CA TYR A 86 5.14 16.55 0.44
C TYR A 86 5.60 18.00 0.58
N ASN A 87 6.84 18.25 0.97
CA ASN A 87 7.37 19.62 1.09
C ASN A 87 7.39 20.35 -0.25
N HIS A 88 7.63 19.64 -1.36
CA HIS A 88 7.61 20.25 -2.69
C HIS A 88 6.19 20.48 -3.23
N SER A 89 5.24 19.59 -2.90
CA SER A 89 3.87 19.65 -3.41
C SER A 89 2.95 20.55 -2.59
N LEU A 90 3.20 20.67 -1.28
CA LEU A 90 2.38 21.41 -0.31
C LEU A 90 2.11 22.87 -0.72
N PRO A 91 3.06 23.66 -1.25
CA PRO A 91 2.78 25.04 -1.67
C PRO A 91 1.81 25.16 -2.86
N ILE A 92 1.62 24.08 -3.63
CA ILE A 92 0.72 24.05 -4.79
C ILE A 92 -0.66 23.57 -4.34
N TRP A 93 -0.70 22.38 -3.74
CA TRP A 93 -1.91 21.76 -3.18
C TRP A 93 -1.49 20.56 -2.32
N ASP A 94 -2.03 20.48 -1.11
CA ASP A 94 -1.79 19.39 -0.17
C ASP A 94 -2.32 18.03 -0.64
N GLY A 95 -3.31 18.02 -1.54
CA GLY A 95 -3.85 16.80 -2.16
C GLY A 95 -2.88 16.02 -3.05
N TRP A 96 -1.83 16.66 -3.57
CA TRP A 96 -0.90 16.05 -4.54
C TRP A 96 -0.18 14.81 -4.01
N ILE A 97 0.20 14.81 -2.73
CA ILE A 97 0.89 13.66 -2.13
C ILE A 97 0.01 12.40 -2.17
N TRP A 98 -1.30 12.59 -1.98
CA TRP A 98 -2.28 11.51 -2.00
C TRP A 98 -2.58 11.05 -3.42
N ILE A 99 -2.62 11.95 -4.41
CA ILE A 99 -2.74 11.60 -5.83
C ILE A 99 -1.55 10.75 -6.30
N ILE A 100 -0.33 11.10 -5.87
CA ILE A 100 0.87 10.29 -6.16
C ILE A 100 0.73 8.90 -5.54
N GLY A 101 0.29 8.81 -4.27
CA GLY A 101 0.00 7.53 -3.61
C GLY A 101 -1.05 6.69 -4.35
N LEU A 102 -2.15 7.31 -4.76
CA LEU A 102 -3.20 6.70 -5.58
C LEU A 102 -2.63 6.13 -6.89
N ALA A 103 -1.81 6.91 -7.60
CA ALA A 103 -1.20 6.47 -8.85
C ALA A 103 -0.30 5.23 -8.65
N PHE A 104 0.51 5.22 -7.59
CA PHE A 104 1.32 4.05 -7.24
C PHE A 104 0.46 2.82 -6.94
N TYR A 105 -0.62 2.98 -6.17
CA TYR A 105 -1.51 1.87 -5.83
C TYR A 105 -2.28 1.35 -7.05
N CYS A 106 -2.70 2.20 -7.98
CA CYS A 106 -3.30 1.75 -9.24
C CYS A 106 -2.32 0.89 -10.06
N ILE A 107 -1.04 1.27 -10.11
CA ILE A 107 0.00 0.46 -10.76
C ILE A 107 0.17 -0.88 -10.03
N ILE A 108 0.21 -0.88 -8.70
CA ILE A 108 0.32 -2.11 -7.90
C ILE A 108 -0.87 -3.04 -8.17
N ILE A 109 -2.09 -2.52 -8.23
CA ILE A 109 -3.29 -3.30 -8.56
C ILE A 109 -3.13 -3.94 -9.95
N LEU A 110 -2.79 -3.15 -10.97
CA LEU A 110 -2.61 -3.65 -12.34
C LEU A 110 -1.54 -4.77 -12.42
N LEU A 111 -0.40 -4.56 -11.77
CA LEU A 111 0.66 -5.56 -11.69
C LEU A 111 0.18 -6.82 -10.96
N SER A 112 -0.45 -6.66 -9.80
CA SER A 112 -0.93 -7.80 -9.00
C SER A 112 -1.97 -8.64 -9.74
N MET A 113 -2.86 -8.02 -10.54
CA MET A 113 -3.80 -8.74 -11.38
C MET A 113 -3.09 -9.59 -12.44
N THR A 114 -2.00 -9.09 -13.02
CA THR A 114 -1.22 -9.83 -14.04
C THR A 114 -0.52 -11.06 -13.45
N PHE A 115 -0.04 -11.01 -12.21
CA PHE A 115 0.64 -12.13 -11.57
C PHE A 115 -0.30 -13.10 -10.82
N MET A 116 -1.50 -12.66 -10.45
CA MET A 116 -2.43 -13.44 -9.63
C MET A 116 -3.55 -14.13 -10.41
N LEU A 117 -3.89 -13.66 -11.60
CA LEU A 117 -4.75 -14.37 -12.57
C LEU A 117 -3.96 -15.47 -13.28
#